data_AF-A0A4Q5QII4-F1
#
_entry.id   AF-A0A4Q5QII4-F1
#
_cell.length_a   1.000
_cell.length_b   1.000
_cell.length_c   1.000
_cell.angle_alpha   90.00
_cell.angle_beta   90.00
_cell.angle_gamma   90.00
#
_symmetry.space_group_name_H-M   'P 1'
#
loop_
_entity.id
_entity.type
_entity.pdbx_description
1 polymer ?
#
loop_
_entity_poly.entity_id
_entity_poly.type
_entity_poly.pdbx_seq_one_letter_code
_entity_poly.pdbx_strand_id
1 'polypeptide(L)' 'MIFPLVYLIYIIVRGAVTGFYPYFFVDVKTFGFGQVAINAFVLLLVFALFSSLFIFIGKKLTRKNIS' A
#
# COMPACT_ATOMS: atom_id res chain seq x y z
N MET A 1 -4.42 4.14 6.23
CA MET A 1 -3.21 4.42 5.40
C MET A 1 -1.90 4.27 6.16
N ILE A 2 -1.85 4.56 7.47
CA ILE A 2 -0.63 4.42 8.27
C ILE A 2 -0.07 2.99 8.20
N PHE A 3 -0.91 1.97 8.44
CA PHE A 3 -0.48 0.58 8.44
C PHE A 3 0.22 0.13 7.14
N PRO A 4 -0.39 0.22 5.94
CA PRO A 4 0.27 -0.19 4.70
C PRO A 4 1.53 0.63 4.40
N LEU A 5 1.57 1.92 4.77
CA LEU A 5 2.76 2.75 4.57
C LEU A 5 3.93 2.28 5.45
N VAL A 6 3.70 2.09 6.75
CA VAL A 6 4.74 1.64 7.68
C VAL A 6 5.23 0.25 7.31
N TYR A 7 4.32 -0.66 6.98
CA TYR A 7 4.69 -2.01 6.57
C TYR A 7 5.51 -2.02 5.27
N LEU A 8 5.14 -1.18 4.29
CA LEU A 8 5.89 -1.03 3.03
C LEU A 8 7.32 -0.53 3.27
N ILE A 9 7.49 0.48 4.12
CA ILE A 9 8.82 0.97 4.51
C ILE A 9 9.61 -0.16 5.19
N TYR A 10 8.99 -0.85 6.15
CA TYR A 10 9.63 -1.93 6.88
C TYR A 10 10.15 -3.04 5.96
N ILE A 11 9.34 -3.52 5.00
CA ILE A 11 9.77 -4.62 4.11
C ILE A 11 10.85 -4.20 3.12
N ILE A 12 10.86 -2.94 2.67
CA ILE A 12 11.91 -2.41 1.78
C ILE A 12 13.23 -2.30 2.55
N VAL A 13 13.20 -1.70 3.75
CA VAL A 13 14.40 -1.55 4.60
C VAL A 13 14.94 -2.92 5.01
N ARG A 14 14.06 -3.81 5.49
CA ARG A 14 14.45 -5.18 5.85
C ARG A 14 15.01 -5.92 4.64
N GLY A 15 14.38 -5.79 3.47
CA GLY A 15 14.85 -6.42 2.24
C GLY A 15 16.20 -5.91 1.76
N ALA A 16 16.50 -4.63 1.98
CA ALA A 16 17.83 -4.07 1.71
C ALA A 16 18.92 -4.67 2.63
N VAL A 17 18.57 -5.01 3.88
CA VAL A 17 19.50 -5.61 4.85
C VAL A 17 19.65 -7.13 4.64
N THR A 18 18.54 -7.85 4.49
CA THR A 18 18.54 -9.33 4.43
C THR A 18 18.59 -9.88 3.01
N GLY A 19 18.43 -9.03 1.99
CA GLY A 19 18.36 -9.43 0.59
C GLY A 19 17.09 -10.21 0.21
N PHE A 20 16.09 -10.24 1.10
CA PHE A 20 14.82 -10.95 0.91
C PHE A 20 13.66 -9.96 0.90
N TYR A 21 12.96 -9.91 -0.22
CA TYR A 21 11.74 -9.12 -0.41
C TYR A 21 10.52 -10.04 -0.38
N PRO A 22 9.55 -9.81 0.52
CA PRO A 22 8.40 -10.70 0.66
C PRO A 22 7.44 -10.63 -0.54
N TYR A 23 7.54 -9.58 -1.36
CA TYR A 23 6.74 -9.42 -2.56
C TYR A 23 7.62 -9.04 -3.75
N PHE A 24 7.35 -9.65 -4.89
CA PHE A 24 8.12 -9.45 -6.13
C PHE A 24 8.16 -7.98 -6.57
N PHE A 25 7.08 -7.22 -6.38
CA PHE A 25 6.98 -5.83 -6.83
C PHE A 25 7.84 -4.84 -6.02
N VAL A 26 8.38 -5.24 -4.86
CA VAL A 26 9.38 -4.46 -4.11
C VAL A 26 10.79 -5.04 -4.21
N ASP A 27 11.01 -6.02 -5.10
CA ASP A 27 12.34 -6.61 -5.26
C ASP A 27 13.30 -5.63 -5.95
N VAL A 28 14.14 -5.00 -5.12
CA VAL A 28 15.16 -4.05 -5.59
C VAL A 28 16.25 -4.74 -6.40
N LYS A 29 16.51 -6.04 -6.18
CA LYS A 29 17.52 -6.77 -6.98
C LYS A 29 17.04 -6.98 -8.41
N THR A 30 15.74 -7.17 -8.61
CA THR A 30 15.14 -7.35 -9.93
C THR A 30 14.88 -6.02 -10.63
N PHE A 31 14.34 -5.03 -9.92
CA PHE A 31 13.79 -3.81 -10.53
C PHE A 31 14.61 -2.54 -10.26
N GLY A 32 15.53 -2.57 -9.30
CA GLY A 32 16.23 -1.38 -8.81
C GLY A 32 15.32 -0.43 -8.01
N PHE A 33 15.94 0.55 -7.35
CA PHE A 33 15.20 1.46 -6.44
C PHE A 33 14.17 2.33 -7.14
N GLY A 34 14.44 2.79 -8.36
CA GLY A 34 13.55 3.69 -9.10
C GLY A 34 12.19 3.03 -9.42
N GLN A 35 12.23 1.83 -10.00
CA GLN A 35 11.00 1.10 -10.34
C GLN A 35 10.28 0.60 -9.07
N VAL A 36 11.01 0.18 -8.03
CA VAL A 36 10.39 -0.17 -6.74
C VAL A 36 9.66 1.02 -6.11
N ALA A 37 10.20 2.24 -6.22
CA ALA A 37 9.52 3.45 -5.74
C ALA A 37 8.21 3.71 -6.50
N ILE A 38 8.20 3.51 -7.83
CA ILE A 38 6.98 3.62 -8.65
C ILE A 38 5.95 2.55 -8.22
N ASN A 39 6.37 1.30 -8.10
CA ASN A 39 5.50 0.20 -7.69
C ASN A 39 4.89 0.46 -6.29
N ALA A 40 5.72 0.91 -5.35
CA ALA A 40 5.31 1.32 -4.01
C ALA A 40 4.28 2.45 -4.04
N PHE A 41 4.49 3.47 -4.87
CA PHE A 41 3.56 4.59 -5.03
C PHE A 41 2.20 4.13 -5.60
N VAL A 42 2.21 3.31 -6.64
CA VAL A 42 0.98 2.73 -7.22
C VAL A 42 0.22 1.91 -6.19
N LEU A 43 0.92 1.08 -5.40
CA LEU A 43 0.30 0.30 -4.33
C LEU A 43 -0.39 1.20 -3.29
N LEU A 44 0.26 2.28 -2.87
CA LEU A 44 -0.31 3.24 -1.93
C LEU A 44 -1.55 3.95 -2.50
N LEU A 45 -1.54 4.31 -3.78
CA LEU A 45 -2.71 4.87 -4.46
C LEU A 45 -3.88 3.90 -4.48
N VAL A 46 -3.63 2.62 -4.78
CA VAL A 46 -4.67 1.58 -4.74
C VAL A 46 -5.26 1.45 -3.34
N PHE A 47 -4.43 1.40 -2.29
CA PHE A 47 -4.91 1.37 -0.91
C PHE A 47 -5.73 2.61 -0.53
N ALA A 48 -5.29 3.80 -0.97
CA ALA A 48 -6.00 5.05 -0.72
C ALA A 48 -7.37 5.08 -1.42
N LEU A 49 -7.43 4.61 -2.66
CA LEU A 49 -8.66 4.47 -3.43
C LEU A 49 -9.66 3.55 -2.72
N PHE A 50 -9.24 2.33 -2.37
CA PHE A 50 -10.11 1.39 -1.67
C PHE A 50 -10.55 1.90 -0.31
N SER A 51 -9.65 2.51 0.47
CA SER A 51 -10.01 3.08 1.78
C SER A 51 -11.05 4.19 1.64
N SER A 52 -10.90 5.05 0.63
CA SER A 52 -11.87 6.12 0.35
C SER A 52 -13.22 5.55 -0.11
N LEU A 53 -13.19 4.51 -0.94
CA LEU A 53 -14.38 3.79 -1.38
C LEU A 53 -15.12 3.14 -0.21
N PHE A 54 -14.40 2.46 0.70
CA PHE A 54 -14.99 1.88 1.90
C PHE A 54 -15.63 2.94 2.80
N ILE A 55 -14.95 4.07 3.02
CA ILE A 55 -15.49 5.20 3.79
C ILE A 55 -16.76 5.75 3.12
N PHE A 56 -16.74 5.92 1.79
CA PHE A 56 -17.88 6.43 1.03
C PHE A 56 -19.10 5.50 1.12
N ILE A 57 -18.90 4.20 0.91
CA ILE A 57 -19.96 3.19 1.02
C ILE A 57 -20.50 3.17 2.45
N GLY A 58 -19.62 3.15 3.47
CA GLY A 58 -20.01 3.19 4.88
C GLY A 58 -20.88 4.40 5.20
N LYS A 59 -20.48 5.60 4.77
CA LYS A 59 -21.27 6.83 4.94
C LYS A 59 -22.65 6.74 4.28
N LYS A 60 -22.73 6.18 3.06
CA LYS A 60 -24.01 6.00 2.35
C LYS A 60 -24.94 5.01 3.06
N LEU A 61 -24.41 3.90 3.55
CA LEU A 61 -25.18 2.88 4.28
C LEU A 61 -25.70 3.42 5.62
N THR A 62 -24.87 4.10 6.40
CA THR A 62 -25.30 4.72 7.67
C THR A 62 -26.38 5.77 7.45
N ARG A 63 -26.27 6.59 6.39
CA ARG A 63 -27.29 7.60 6.08
C ARG A 63 -28.66 7.00 5.73
N LYS A 64 -28.68 5.85 5.04
CA LYS A 64 -29.92 5.14 4.67
C LYS A 64 -30.63 4.51 5.88
N ASN A 65 -29.92 4.13 6.93
CA ASN A 65 -30.51 3.53 8.13
C ASN A 65 -31.16 4.54 9.09
N ILE A 66 -30.90 5.85 8.93
CA ILE A 66 -31.39 6.90 9.84
C ILE A 66 -32.56 7.70 9.21
N SER A 67 -32.79 7.57 7.90
CA SER A 67 -33.93 8.17 7.17
C SER A 67 -35.08 7.20 7.01
#